data_AF-A0A2V2RX61-F1
#
_entry.id   AF-A0A2V2RX61-F1
#
_cell.length_a   1.000
_cell.length_b   1.000
_cell.length_c   1.000
_cell.angle_alpha   90.00
_cell.angle_beta   90.00
_cell.angle_gamma   90.00
#
_symmetry.space_group_name_H-M   'P 1'
#
loop_
_entity.id
_entity.type
_entity.pdbx_description
1 polymer ?
#
loop_
_entity_poly.entity_id
_entity_poly.type
_entity_poly.pdbx_seq_one_letter_code
_entity_poly.pdbx_strand_id
1 'polypeptide(L)'
;MLGGPCAAVAPKATKKQTHHVFLDTNTYLNFFLFSPDDIDELKKLKGFIDDGELVLYLPEQVIHEFERNREQKIRHGLDEFTRSILKPVPLMLRHFETAKDYEKAKGDFEKARSKLLDAAHHSAKLKALPADEIFAELKTLAKVAATTPAVYARALQRMRLGNPPGKPDSLGDRVIWESLLVSVPPENDLHVVTADTDFVSPLDDAEPREFLANEWYEKRRSTLRVHSKIKVFLKAKFDLEFETFKAEKQAAINALAFSGSFASTHTAIGELQPYVEYLEPNEYLEIAQAALNNNQIFWIGSDSDVAEFYKLILPKVPAGTMTADEMATLKKIFNPVPSVDIIGLLD
;
A
#
# COMPACT_ATOMS: atom_id res chain seq x y z
N MET A 1 35.97 16.68 51.53
CA MET A 1 35.82 16.43 50.08
C MET A 1 34.93 15.20 49.94
N LEU A 2 33.62 15.41 49.80
CA LEU A 2 32.61 14.36 49.70
C LEU A 2 32.40 14.03 48.22
N GLY A 3 32.91 12.88 47.77
CA GLY A 3 32.55 12.30 46.47
C GLY A 3 31.39 11.32 46.68
N GLY A 4 30.18 11.73 46.31
CA GLY A 4 29.02 10.83 46.25
C GLY A 4 29.08 9.95 45.00
N PRO A 5 28.59 8.70 45.05
CA PRO A 5 28.59 7.82 43.89
C PRO A 5 27.63 8.36 42.82
N CYS A 6 28.16 8.50 41.61
CA CYS A 6 27.43 8.84 40.40
C CYS A 6 26.45 7.69 40.10
N ALA A 7 25.16 7.91 40.34
CA ALA A 7 24.12 6.99 39.93
C ALA A 7 24.06 7.00 38.39
N ALA A 8 24.53 5.91 37.78
CA ALA A 8 24.31 5.65 36.36
C ALA A 8 22.80 5.55 36.12
N VAL A 9 22.23 6.59 35.53
CA VAL A 9 20.86 6.60 35.03
C VAL A 9 20.84 5.62 33.86
N ALA A 10 20.24 4.45 34.06
CA ALA A 10 19.96 3.51 32.98
C ALA A 10 19.15 4.24 31.89
N PRO A 11 19.45 4.02 30.59
CA PRO A 11 18.66 4.61 29.52
C PRO A 11 17.22 4.10 29.66
N LYS A 12 16.29 5.03 29.91
CA LYS A 12 14.85 4.74 29.82
C LYS A 12 14.61 4.22 28.41
N ALA A 13 14.12 2.99 28.28
CA ALA A 13 13.57 2.49 27.03
C ALA A 13 12.50 3.49 26.56
N THR A 14 12.82 4.27 25.53
CA THR A 14 11.90 5.20 24.89
C THR A 14 10.79 4.37 24.27
N LYS A 15 9.61 4.40 24.90
CA LYS A 15 8.40 3.78 24.35
C LYS A 15 8.19 4.38 22.96
N LYS A 16 8.22 3.55 21.92
CA LYS A 16 8.01 3.99 20.53
C LYS A 16 6.67 4.75 20.46
N GLN A 17 6.68 5.94 19.88
CA GLN A 17 5.51 6.81 19.88
C GLN A 17 4.47 6.27 18.90
N THR A 18 3.25 5.98 19.37
CA THR A 18 2.15 5.55 18.50
C THR A 18 1.46 6.77 17.90
N HIS A 19 1.32 6.79 16.57
CA HIS A 19 0.67 7.84 15.80
C HIS A 19 -0.77 7.47 15.46
N HIS A 20 -1.72 8.37 15.70
CA HIS A 20 -3.13 8.14 15.39
C HIS A 20 -3.51 8.87 14.10
N VAL A 21 -4.03 8.13 13.12
CA VAL A 21 -4.31 8.66 11.79
C VAL A 21 -5.70 8.29 11.29
N PHE A 22 -6.29 9.22 10.55
CA PHE A 22 -7.51 9.06 9.78
C PHE A 22 -7.21 9.41 8.32
N LEU A 23 -7.66 8.57 7.38
CA LEU A 23 -7.58 8.84 5.95
C LEU A 23 -8.99 9.11 5.42
N ASP A 24 -9.14 10.21 4.68
CA ASP A 24 -10.39 10.54 3.99
C ASP A 24 -10.76 9.47 2.93
N THR A 25 -12.06 9.32 2.65
CA THR A 25 -12.60 8.41 1.63
C THR A 25 -11.95 8.65 0.26
N ASN A 26 -11.76 9.91 -0.14
CA ASN A 26 -11.16 10.20 -1.45
C ASN A 26 -9.72 9.74 -1.55
N THR A 27 -8.99 9.70 -0.43
CA THR A 27 -7.63 9.12 -0.38
C THR A 27 -7.68 7.67 -0.85
N TYR A 28 -8.62 6.87 -0.34
CA TYR A 28 -8.82 5.48 -0.76
C TYR A 28 -9.28 5.33 -2.22
N LEU A 29 -10.26 6.14 -2.63
CA LEU A 29 -10.80 6.06 -3.99
C LEU A 29 -9.76 6.47 -5.05
N ASN A 30 -8.83 7.36 -4.72
CA ASN A 30 -7.80 7.74 -5.67
C ASN A 30 -6.80 6.59 -5.97
N PHE A 31 -6.73 5.52 -5.15
CA PHE A 31 -5.90 4.34 -5.44
C PHE A 31 -6.26 3.59 -6.72
N PHE A 32 -7.49 3.75 -7.22
CA PHE A 32 -7.82 3.20 -8.54
C PHE A 32 -7.15 3.93 -9.72
N LEU A 33 -6.59 5.13 -9.49
CA LEU A 33 -5.97 5.98 -10.50
C LEU A 33 -4.46 6.16 -10.30
N PHE A 34 -3.92 5.58 -9.23
CA PHE A 34 -2.57 5.88 -8.77
C PHE A 34 -1.50 4.97 -9.40
N SER A 35 -0.25 5.41 -9.24
CA SER A 35 0.96 4.76 -9.73
C SER A 35 1.42 3.62 -8.79
N PRO A 36 2.32 2.72 -9.25
CA PRO A 36 2.92 1.71 -8.37
C PRO A 36 3.49 2.27 -7.06
N ASP A 37 4.15 3.44 -7.11
CA ASP A 37 4.74 4.09 -5.94
C ASP A 37 3.73 4.39 -4.82
N ASP A 38 2.47 4.68 -5.18
CA ASP A 38 1.40 4.97 -4.21
C ASP A 38 0.93 3.69 -3.49
N ILE A 39 1.04 2.52 -4.14
CA ILE A 39 0.76 1.21 -3.53
C ILE A 39 1.82 0.89 -2.48
N ASP A 40 3.09 1.23 -2.75
CA ASP A 40 4.18 1.00 -1.79
C ASP A 40 4.08 1.91 -0.56
N GLU A 41 3.48 3.09 -0.68
CA GLU A 41 3.17 3.93 0.49
C GLU A 41 2.12 3.29 1.39
N LEU A 42 1.13 2.59 0.83
CA LEU A 42 0.11 1.87 1.61
C LEU A 42 0.66 0.61 2.28
N LYS A 43 1.52 -0.14 1.59
CA LYS A 43 2.21 -1.27 2.20
C LYS A 43 3.00 -0.83 3.44
N LYS A 44 3.64 0.33 3.39
CA LYS A 44 4.34 0.89 4.55
C LYS A 44 3.40 1.30 5.67
N LEU A 45 2.25 1.91 5.33
CA LEU A 45 1.22 2.20 6.33
C LEU A 45 0.82 0.93 7.10
N LYS A 46 0.65 -0.19 6.40
CA LYS A 46 0.40 -1.51 7.01
C LYS A 46 1.52 -1.92 7.96
N GLY A 47 2.79 -1.84 7.55
CA GLY A 47 3.94 -2.15 8.42
C GLY A 47 3.91 -1.38 9.74
N PHE A 48 3.69 -0.06 9.69
CA PHE A 48 3.59 0.75 10.92
C PHE A 48 2.37 0.40 11.79
N ILE A 49 1.28 -0.13 11.21
CA ILE A 49 0.14 -0.63 11.99
C ILE A 49 0.52 -1.94 12.70
N ASP A 50 1.13 -2.87 11.98
CA ASP A 50 1.55 -4.17 12.51
C ASP A 50 2.59 -4.00 13.63
N ASP A 51 3.50 -3.04 13.51
CA ASP A 51 4.52 -2.71 14.52
C ASP A 51 3.96 -1.93 15.73
N GLY A 52 2.68 -1.54 15.71
CA GLY A 52 2.02 -0.78 16.77
C GLY A 52 2.43 0.70 16.86
N GLU A 53 3.13 1.19 15.84
CA GLU A 53 3.56 2.58 15.70
C GLU A 53 2.47 3.47 15.14
N LEU A 54 1.44 2.88 14.54
CA LEU A 54 0.34 3.60 13.92
C LEU A 54 -1.01 2.95 14.23
N VAL A 55 -1.99 3.76 14.59
CA VAL A 55 -3.39 3.35 14.72
C VAL A 55 -4.20 4.05 13.65
N LEU A 56 -4.63 3.28 12.65
CA LEU A 56 -5.54 3.73 11.61
C LEU A 56 -6.99 3.68 12.10
N TYR A 57 -7.67 4.82 12.10
CA TYR A 57 -9.10 4.90 12.38
C TYR A 57 -9.89 4.87 11.08
N LEU A 58 -10.84 3.94 10.99
CA LEU A 58 -11.69 3.77 9.82
C LEU A 58 -13.17 3.88 10.22
N PRO A 59 -13.76 5.09 10.17
CA PRO A 59 -15.19 5.26 10.40
C PRO A 59 -16.04 4.43 9.42
N GLU A 60 -17.14 3.86 9.90
CA GLU A 60 -18.08 3.11 9.06
C GLU A 60 -18.60 3.94 7.87
N GLN A 61 -18.78 5.24 8.07
CA GLN A 61 -19.19 6.15 7.01
C GLN A 61 -18.18 6.18 5.85
N VAL A 62 -16.87 6.09 6.12
CA VAL A 62 -15.84 5.99 5.07
C VAL A 62 -15.97 4.69 4.29
N ILE A 63 -16.23 3.58 4.98
CA ILE A 63 -16.45 2.27 4.32
C ILE A 63 -17.65 2.37 3.37
N HIS A 64 -18.77 2.93 3.83
CA HIS A 64 -19.95 3.09 3.00
C HIS A 64 -19.72 4.06 1.83
N GLU A 65 -18.99 5.15 2.04
CA GLU A 65 -18.65 6.09 0.97
C GLU A 65 -17.74 5.47 -0.08
N PHE A 66 -16.73 4.70 0.35
CA PHE A 66 -15.87 3.94 -0.55
C PHE A 66 -16.72 2.98 -1.39
N GLU A 67 -17.55 2.16 -0.76
CA GLU A 67 -18.39 1.18 -1.46
C GLU A 67 -19.37 1.83 -2.44
N ARG A 68 -20.00 2.95 -2.09
CA ARG A 68 -20.92 3.69 -2.98
C ARG A 68 -20.21 4.32 -4.17
N ASN A 69 -19.03 4.89 -3.96
CA ASN A 69 -18.35 5.70 -4.98
C ASN A 69 -17.35 4.90 -5.82
N ARG A 70 -16.98 3.68 -5.38
CA ARG A 70 -16.00 2.81 -6.02
C ARG A 70 -16.25 2.62 -7.51
N GLU A 71 -17.44 2.15 -7.90
CA GLU A 71 -17.75 1.86 -9.30
C GLU A 71 -17.68 3.11 -10.18
N GLN A 72 -18.18 4.24 -9.66
CA GLN A 72 -18.13 5.51 -10.36
C GLN A 72 -16.68 5.96 -10.59
N LYS A 73 -15.82 5.79 -9.59
CA LYS A 73 -14.40 6.16 -9.67
C LYS A 73 -13.64 5.30 -10.70
N ILE A 74 -13.86 3.99 -10.67
CA ILE A 74 -13.28 3.07 -11.66
C ILE A 74 -13.76 3.45 -13.06
N ARG A 75 -15.07 3.66 -13.25
CA ARG A 75 -15.63 4.06 -14.54
C ARG A 75 -14.98 5.34 -15.05
N HIS A 76 -14.83 6.35 -14.19
CA HIS A 76 -14.17 7.60 -14.57
C HIS A 76 -12.73 7.38 -15.07
N GLY A 77 -11.94 6.55 -14.38
CA GLY A 77 -10.57 6.22 -14.81
C GLY A 77 -10.54 5.48 -16.16
N LEU A 78 -11.45 4.51 -16.37
CA LEU A 78 -11.56 3.80 -17.64
C LEU A 78 -12.03 4.72 -18.77
N ASP A 79 -13.01 5.59 -18.51
CA ASP A 79 -13.49 6.57 -19.48
C ASP A 79 -12.34 7.51 -19.90
N GLU A 80 -11.55 8.01 -18.94
CA GLU A 80 -10.39 8.86 -19.21
C GLU A 80 -9.35 8.16 -20.09
N PHE A 81 -9.05 6.89 -19.80
CA PHE A 81 -8.15 6.07 -20.62
C PHE A 81 -8.65 5.90 -22.07
N THR A 82 -9.96 5.88 -22.31
CA THR A 82 -10.53 5.74 -23.66
C THR A 82 -10.60 7.04 -24.48
N ARG A 83 -10.45 8.21 -23.85
CA ARG A 83 -10.60 9.52 -24.53
C ARG A 83 -9.57 9.74 -25.65
N SER A 84 -8.38 9.16 -25.54
CA SER A 84 -7.35 9.26 -26.57
C SER A 84 -7.66 8.32 -27.74
N ILE A 85 -8.10 8.89 -28.86
CA ILE A 85 -8.46 8.14 -30.07
C ILE A 85 -7.44 8.42 -31.19
N LEU A 86 -6.78 7.37 -31.68
CA LEU A 86 -5.95 7.44 -32.88
C LEU A 86 -6.79 7.75 -34.11
N LYS A 87 -6.39 8.77 -34.86
CA LYS A 87 -7.15 9.25 -36.04
C LYS A 87 -6.94 8.32 -37.25
N PRO A 88 -7.93 8.18 -38.14
CA PRO A 88 -7.77 7.45 -39.40
C PRO A 88 -6.79 8.16 -40.34
N VAL A 89 -6.14 7.42 -41.24
CA VAL A 89 -5.25 8.01 -42.25
C VAL A 89 -6.07 8.81 -43.29
N PRO A 90 -5.84 10.14 -43.43
CA PRO A 90 -6.48 10.96 -44.46
C PRO A 90 -6.14 10.46 -45.88
N LEU A 91 -7.06 10.66 -46.82
CA LEU A 91 -6.92 10.19 -48.21
C LEU A 91 -5.59 10.62 -48.85
N MET A 92 -5.18 11.88 -48.65
CA MET A 92 -3.96 12.44 -49.22
C MET A 92 -2.67 11.76 -48.73
N LEU A 93 -2.71 11.00 -47.62
CA LEU A 93 -1.54 10.32 -47.06
C LEU A 93 -1.50 8.82 -47.41
N ARG A 94 -2.59 8.25 -47.93
CA ARG A 94 -2.70 6.79 -48.18
C ARG A 94 -1.77 6.24 -49.24
N HIS A 95 -1.23 7.10 -50.10
CA HIS A 95 -0.33 6.70 -51.17
C HIS A 95 1.11 6.43 -50.67
N PHE A 96 1.45 6.86 -49.46
CA PHE A 96 2.74 6.53 -48.83
C PHE A 96 2.70 5.10 -48.29
N GLU A 97 3.76 4.32 -48.51
CA GLU A 97 3.85 2.94 -47.99
C GLU A 97 3.74 2.90 -46.45
N THR A 98 4.29 3.91 -45.78
CA THR A 98 4.25 4.08 -44.31
C THR A 98 2.83 4.25 -43.76
N ALA A 99 1.83 4.58 -44.59
CA ALA A 99 0.43 4.59 -44.18
C ALA A 99 -0.07 3.22 -43.73
N LYS A 100 0.45 2.13 -44.32
CA LYS A 100 0.13 0.75 -43.91
C LYS A 100 0.66 0.43 -42.52
N ASP A 101 1.87 0.89 -42.21
CA ASP A 101 2.50 0.70 -40.91
C ASP A 101 1.71 1.41 -39.81
N TYR A 102 1.25 2.64 -40.08
CA TYR A 102 0.39 3.37 -39.16
C TYR A 102 -0.95 2.65 -38.90
N GLU A 103 -1.66 2.21 -39.94
CA GLU A 103 -2.94 1.50 -39.77
C GLU A 103 -2.75 0.18 -39.02
N LYS A 104 -1.64 -0.54 -39.27
CA LYS A 104 -1.28 -1.74 -38.50
C LYS A 104 -1.05 -1.40 -37.03
N ALA A 105 -0.19 -0.42 -36.73
CA ALA A 105 0.12 -0.02 -35.36
C ALA A 105 -1.13 0.46 -34.62
N LYS A 106 -2.01 1.21 -35.29
CA LYS A 106 -3.31 1.61 -34.77
C LYS A 106 -4.19 0.40 -34.42
N GLY A 107 -4.30 -0.57 -35.32
CA GLY A 107 -5.07 -1.79 -35.08
C GLY A 107 -4.51 -2.62 -33.91
N ASP A 108 -3.19 -2.73 -33.80
CA ASP A 108 -2.52 -3.42 -32.69
C ASP A 108 -2.75 -2.68 -31.35
N PHE A 109 -2.68 -1.35 -31.35
CA PHE A 109 -3.02 -0.51 -30.19
C PHE A 109 -4.48 -0.68 -29.75
N GLU A 110 -5.44 -0.60 -30.68
CA GLU A 110 -6.87 -0.73 -30.37
C GLU A 110 -7.21 -2.10 -29.78
N LYS A 111 -6.60 -3.19 -30.31
CA LYS A 111 -6.74 -4.55 -29.77
C LYS A 111 -6.15 -4.66 -28.37
N ALA A 112 -4.93 -4.16 -28.15
CA ALA A 112 -4.29 -4.18 -26.83
C ALA A 112 -5.12 -3.40 -25.80
N ARG A 113 -5.62 -2.22 -26.18
CA ARG A 113 -6.49 -1.39 -25.36
C ARG A 113 -7.79 -2.11 -24.99
N SER A 114 -8.47 -2.72 -25.96
CA SER A 114 -9.70 -3.47 -25.70
C SER A 114 -9.46 -4.61 -24.71
N LYS A 115 -8.40 -5.40 -24.90
CA LYS A 115 -8.05 -6.50 -23.99
C LYS A 115 -7.80 -6.01 -22.56
N LEU A 116 -7.11 -4.88 -22.41
CA LEU A 116 -6.84 -4.29 -21.10
C LEU A 116 -8.12 -3.80 -20.42
N LEU A 117 -9.02 -3.17 -21.16
CA LEU A 117 -10.34 -2.74 -20.66
C LEU A 117 -11.18 -3.94 -20.22
N ASP A 118 -11.21 -5.02 -21.00
CA ASP A 118 -11.94 -6.24 -20.66
C ASP A 118 -11.40 -6.86 -19.35
N ALA A 119 -10.07 -6.93 -19.22
CA ALA A 119 -9.41 -7.41 -18.00
C ALA A 119 -9.75 -6.51 -16.79
N ALA A 120 -9.64 -5.18 -16.95
CA ALA A 120 -9.95 -4.23 -15.89
C ALA A 120 -11.42 -4.31 -15.45
N HIS A 121 -12.36 -4.43 -16.39
CA HIS A 121 -13.78 -4.63 -16.09
C HIS A 121 -14.03 -5.96 -15.38
N HIS A 122 -13.35 -7.03 -15.77
CA HIS A 122 -13.47 -8.33 -15.11
C HIS A 122 -12.96 -8.25 -13.65
N SER A 123 -11.75 -7.73 -13.43
CA SER A 123 -11.19 -7.55 -12.07
C SER A 123 -12.05 -6.60 -11.22
N ALA A 124 -12.57 -5.51 -11.80
CA ALA A 124 -13.45 -4.58 -11.09
C ALA A 124 -14.74 -5.25 -10.59
N LYS A 125 -15.33 -6.16 -11.38
CA LYS A 125 -16.52 -6.94 -10.98
C LYS A 125 -16.21 -7.93 -9.87
N LEU A 126 -15.03 -8.52 -9.88
CA LEU A 126 -14.57 -9.45 -8.86
C LEU A 126 -14.04 -8.77 -7.59
N LYS A 127 -13.94 -7.43 -7.57
CA LYS A 127 -13.26 -6.67 -6.51
C LYS A 127 -11.82 -7.13 -6.28
N ALA A 128 -11.12 -7.38 -7.38
CA ALA A 128 -9.74 -7.88 -7.41
C ALA A 128 -8.80 -6.89 -8.11
N LEU A 129 -9.09 -5.59 -8.03
CA LEU A 129 -8.09 -4.57 -8.39
C LEU A 129 -7.16 -4.38 -7.18
N PRO A 130 -5.89 -4.00 -7.38
CA PRO A 130 -4.95 -3.80 -6.26
C PRO A 130 -5.46 -2.86 -5.16
N ALA A 131 -6.19 -1.81 -5.55
CA ALA A 131 -6.83 -0.89 -4.62
C ALA A 131 -7.97 -1.53 -3.78
N ASP A 132 -8.65 -2.55 -4.31
CA ASP A 132 -9.65 -3.31 -3.56
C ASP A 132 -9.00 -4.17 -2.49
N GLU A 133 -7.95 -4.90 -2.88
CA GLU A 133 -7.22 -5.81 -2.02
C GLU A 133 -6.61 -5.05 -0.84
N ILE A 134 -5.93 -3.95 -1.12
CA ILE A 134 -5.26 -3.16 -0.07
C ILE A 134 -6.27 -2.46 0.86
N PHE A 135 -7.41 -1.99 0.34
CA PHE A 135 -8.46 -1.42 1.19
C PHE A 135 -9.08 -2.50 2.09
N ALA A 136 -9.30 -3.71 1.56
CA ALA A 136 -9.79 -4.83 2.33
C ALA A 136 -8.81 -5.21 3.45
N GLU A 137 -7.51 -5.28 3.17
CA GLU A 137 -6.46 -5.51 4.16
C GLU A 137 -6.46 -4.43 5.25
N LEU A 138 -6.37 -3.15 4.87
CA LEU A 138 -6.35 -2.05 5.82
C LEU A 138 -7.62 -2.02 6.68
N LYS A 139 -8.78 -2.38 6.12
CA LYS A 139 -10.03 -2.50 6.88
C LYS A 139 -9.95 -3.56 7.98
N THR A 140 -9.20 -4.65 7.78
CA THR A 140 -9.02 -5.67 8.82
C THR A 140 -8.08 -5.22 9.94
N LEU A 141 -7.10 -4.37 9.62
CA LEU A 141 -6.10 -3.86 10.57
C LEU A 141 -6.58 -2.60 11.31
N ALA A 142 -7.45 -1.82 10.68
CA ALA A 142 -7.91 -0.55 11.20
C ALA A 142 -8.84 -0.70 12.41
N LYS A 143 -8.80 0.30 13.30
CA LYS A 143 -9.80 0.49 14.34
C LYS A 143 -11.07 1.07 13.72
N VAL A 144 -12.06 0.21 13.48
CA VAL A 144 -13.36 0.62 12.92
C VAL A 144 -14.13 1.47 13.93
N ALA A 145 -14.50 2.69 13.51
CA ALA A 145 -15.27 3.62 14.33
C ALA A 145 -16.76 3.58 13.94
N ALA A 146 -17.58 3.00 14.80
CA ALA A 146 -18.98 2.70 14.52
C ALA A 146 -19.89 3.95 14.48
N THR A 147 -20.84 3.97 13.55
CA THR A 147 -21.87 5.01 13.44
C THR A 147 -23.03 4.68 14.38
N THR A 148 -22.81 4.91 15.67
CA THR A 148 -23.87 4.72 16.69
C THR A 148 -25.00 5.75 16.53
N PRO A 149 -26.22 5.48 17.04
CA PRO A 149 -27.29 6.48 17.06
C PRO A 149 -26.90 7.79 17.74
N ALA A 150 -26.03 7.74 18.76
CA ALA A 150 -25.52 8.92 19.44
C ALA A 150 -24.56 9.73 18.56
N VAL A 151 -23.67 9.06 17.83
CA VAL A 151 -22.80 9.72 16.82
C VAL A 151 -23.64 10.39 15.75
N TYR A 152 -24.63 9.66 15.19
CA TYR A 152 -25.51 10.19 14.16
C TYR A 152 -26.32 11.40 14.65
N ALA A 153 -26.87 11.35 15.86
CA ALA A 153 -27.60 12.47 16.45
C ALA A 153 -26.71 13.72 16.64
N ARG A 154 -25.45 13.55 17.10
CA ARG A 154 -24.50 14.66 17.21
C ARG A 154 -24.10 15.22 15.84
N ALA A 155 -23.93 14.36 14.83
CA ALA A 155 -23.65 14.81 13.46
C ALA A 155 -24.80 15.63 12.88
N LEU A 156 -26.06 15.22 13.12
CA LEU A 156 -27.25 15.99 12.75
C LEU A 156 -27.30 17.34 13.48
N GLN A 157 -26.99 17.37 14.77
CA GLN A 157 -26.92 18.61 15.53
C GLN A 157 -25.83 19.54 14.96
N ARG A 158 -24.62 19.01 14.71
CA ARG A 158 -23.51 19.72 14.07
C ARG A 158 -23.91 20.34 12.73
N MET A 159 -24.63 19.58 11.89
CA MET A 159 -25.14 20.06 10.61
C MET A 159 -26.12 21.23 10.79
N ARG A 160 -27.10 21.08 11.69
CA ARG A 160 -28.10 22.13 11.97
C ARG A 160 -27.49 23.40 12.56
N LEU A 161 -26.41 23.28 13.31
CA LEU A 161 -25.66 24.41 13.86
C LEU A 161 -24.72 25.06 12.83
N GLY A 162 -24.51 24.43 11.66
CA GLY A 162 -23.57 24.91 10.65
C GLY A 162 -22.10 24.69 11.02
N ASN A 163 -21.82 23.81 11.98
CA ASN A 163 -20.47 23.50 12.41
C ASN A 163 -19.77 22.60 11.36
N PRO A 164 -18.48 22.83 11.07
CA PRO A 164 -17.67 21.96 10.19
C PRO A 164 -17.42 20.59 10.83
N PRO A 165 -16.84 19.60 10.11
CA PRO A 165 -16.50 19.64 8.68
C PRO A 165 -17.75 19.43 7.80
N GLY A 166 -17.61 19.64 6.50
CA GLY A 166 -18.65 19.37 5.51
C GLY A 166 -19.45 20.60 5.06
N LYS A 167 -20.03 20.49 3.86
CA LYS A 167 -20.98 21.46 3.28
C LYS A 167 -22.32 21.49 4.04
N PRO A 168 -23.13 22.57 3.97
CA PRO A 168 -24.35 22.72 4.78
C PRO A 168 -25.37 21.58 4.68
N ASP A 169 -25.41 20.90 3.54
CA ASP A 169 -26.33 19.82 3.19
C ASP A 169 -25.70 18.41 3.28
N SER A 170 -24.41 18.31 3.62
CA SER A 170 -23.69 17.03 3.72
C SER A 170 -23.63 16.54 5.17
N LEU A 171 -24.03 15.28 5.40
CA LEU A 171 -23.92 14.67 6.73
C LEU A 171 -22.67 13.79 6.89
N GLY A 172 -22.04 13.38 5.78
CA GLY A 172 -20.95 12.38 5.76
C GLY A 172 -19.77 12.77 6.63
N ASP A 173 -19.12 13.89 6.32
CA ASP A 173 -17.94 14.38 7.05
C ASP A 173 -18.22 14.64 8.54
N ARG A 174 -19.47 15.03 8.84
CA ARG A 174 -19.92 15.27 10.22
C ARG A 174 -20.03 13.98 11.00
N VAL A 175 -20.53 12.91 10.38
CA VAL A 175 -20.57 11.57 10.99
C VAL A 175 -19.15 11.05 11.19
N ILE A 176 -18.29 11.20 10.19
CA ILE A 176 -16.86 10.84 10.27
C ILE A 176 -16.22 11.53 11.47
N TRP A 177 -16.37 12.84 11.58
CA TRP A 177 -15.78 13.61 12.67
C TRP A 177 -16.30 13.22 14.06
N GLU A 178 -17.62 13.06 14.20
CA GLU A 178 -18.22 12.62 15.47
C GLU A 178 -17.80 11.19 15.87
N SER A 179 -17.58 10.31 14.89
CA SER A 179 -17.01 8.97 15.10
C SER A 179 -15.56 9.04 15.58
N LEU A 180 -14.74 9.90 14.96
CA LEU A 180 -13.34 10.11 15.34
C LEU A 180 -13.22 10.68 16.75
N LEU A 181 -14.04 11.68 17.07
CA LEU A 181 -14.13 12.19 18.43
C LEU A 181 -14.36 11.02 19.39
N VAL A 182 -15.38 10.17 19.22
CA VAL A 182 -15.63 9.07 20.17
C VAL A 182 -14.49 8.06 20.25
N SER A 183 -13.83 7.77 19.13
CA SER A 183 -12.99 6.58 19.00
C SER A 183 -11.53 6.80 19.36
N VAL A 184 -11.03 8.03 19.17
CA VAL A 184 -9.63 8.39 19.49
C VAL A 184 -9.55 8.73 20.99
N PRO A 185 -8.67 8.05 21.76
CA PRO A 185 -8.48 8.36 23.17
C PRO A 185 -8.00 9.80 23.38
N PRO A 186 -8.35 10.45 24.51
CA PRO A 186 -7.77 11.74 24.87
C PRO A 186 -6.24 11.70 24.95
N GLU A 187 -5.61 12.86 24.91
CA GLU A 187 -4.17 13.11 24.99
C GLU A 187 -3.37 12.49 23.83
N ASN A 188 -4.04 12.19 22.71
CA ASN A 188 -3.44 11.63 21.51
C ASN A 188 -3.67 12.55 20.31
N ASP A 189 -2.57 13.00 19.68
CA ASP A 189 -2.62 13.79 18.46
C ASP A 189 -3.32 13.01 17.34
N LEU A 190 -4.21 13.66 16.59
CA LEU A 190 -4.85 13.07 15.41
C LEU A 190 -4.29 13.68 14.14
N HIS A 191 -3.85 12.80 13.24
CA HIS A 191 -3.44 13.11 11.88
C HIS A 191 -4.59 12.83 10.91
N VAL A 192 -5.05 13.85 10.19
CA VAL A 192 -6.06 13.73 9.13
C VAL A 192 -5.37 13.83 7.78
N VAL A 193 -5.43 12.77 6.98
CA VAL A 193 -4.93 12.77 5.61
C VAL A 193 -6.11 13.00 4.67
N THR A 194 -6.15 14.15 4.04
CA THR A 194 -7.25 14.53 3.15
C THR A 194 -6.78 15.53 2.10
N ALA A 195 -7.34 15.40 0.90
CA ALA A 195 -7.24 16.42 -0.13
C ALA A 195 -8.45 17.39 -0.10
N ASP A 196 -9.44 17.13 0.76
CA ASP A 196 -10.62 17.97 0.90
C ASP A 196 -10.32 19.17 1.81
N THR A 197 -10.77 20.35 1.38
CA THR A 197 -10.64 21.60 2.11
C THR A 197 -11.51 21.68 3.36
N ASP A 198 -12.49 20.79 3.55
CA ASP A 198 -13.44 20.85 4.66
C ASP A 198 -12.81 20.66 6.05
N PHE A 199 -11.64 20.01 6.10
CA PHE A 199 -10.83 19.85 7.32
C PHE A 199 -9.67 20.86 7.44
N VAL A 200 -9.40 21.61 6.37
CA VAL A 200 -8.20 22.43 6.22
C VAL A 200 -8.54 23.90 6.43
N SER A 201 -7.57 24.68 6.91
CA SER A 201 -7.73 26.11 7.06
C SER A 201 -7.81 26.81 5.70
N PRO A 202 -8.76 27.72 5.48
CA PRO A 202 -8.81 28.53 4.26
C PRO A 202 -7.67 29.57 4.19
N LEU A 203 -6.90 29.76 5.27
CA LEU A 203 -5.77 30.70 5.34
C LEU A 203 -4.42 30.01 5.12
N ASP A 204 -4.31 28.72 5.43
CA ASP A 204 -3.08 27.94 5.35
C ASP A 204 -3.43 26.47 5.10
N ASP A 205 -3.02 25.93 3.96
CA ASP A 205 -3.37 24.57 3.55
C ASP A 205 -2.60 23.48 4.33
N ALA A 206 -1.60 23.86 5.14
CA ALA A 206 -0.87 22.99 6.04
C ALA A 206 -1.51 22.88 7.43
N GLU A 207 -2.47 23.76 7.77
CA GLU A 207 -3.08 23.82 9.09
C GLU A 207 -4.53 23.31 9.07
N PRO A 208 -4.99 22.63 10.15
CA PRO A 208 -6.39 22.27 10.27
C PRO A 208 -7.27 23.51 10.33
N ARG A 209 -8.54 23.34 9.95
CA ARG A 209 -9.55 24.37 10.17
C ARG A 209 -9.63 24.71 11.65
N GLU A 210 -9.47 26.00 11.98
CA GLU A 210 -9.33 26.48 13.37
C GLU A 210 -10.43 25.95 14.30
N PHE A 211 -11.70 25.95 13.85
CA PHE A 211 -12.81 25.41 14.62
C PHE A 211 -12.60 23.95 15.03
N LEU A 212 -12.13 23.11 14.10
CA LEU A 212 -11.90 21.68 14.34
C LEU A 212 -10.69 21.48 15.26
N ALA A 213 -9.65 22.28 15.08
CA ALA A 213 -8.46 22.24 15.93
C ALA A 213 -8.80 22.61 17.39
N ASN A 214 -9.55 23.69 17.59
CA ASN A 214 -10.00 24.14 18.91
C ASN A 214 -10.91 23.09 19.56
N GLU A 215 -11.88 22.57 18.81
CA GLU A 215 -12.77 21.53 19.32
C GLU A 215 -12.00 20.26 19.70
N TRP A 216 -11.04 19.84 18.88
CA TRP A 216 -10.19 18.69 19.17
C TRP A 216 -9.38 18.93 20.44
N TYR A 217 -8.75 20.09 20.58
CA TYR A 217 -7.99 20.44 21.76
C TYR A 217 -8.86 20.45 23.03
N GLU A 218 -10.05 21.04 22.98
CA GLU A 218 -10.97 21.11 24.12
C GLU A 218 -11.45 19.73 24.56
N LYS A 219 -11.84 18.89 23.59
CA LYS A 219 -12.45 17.57 23.87
C LYS A 219 -11.41 16.49 24.10
N ARG A 220 -10.26 16.55 23.43
CA ARG A 220 -9.25 15.49 23.40
C ARG A 220 -7.95 15.90 24.05
N ARG A 221 -7.73 17.15 24.42
CA ARG A 221 -6.49 17.61 25.12
C ARG A 221 -5.23 17.28 24.32
N SER A 222 -5.31 17.42 23.01
CA SER A 222 -4.29 17.02 22.04
C SER A 222 -4.37 17.86 20.78
N THR A 223 -3.42 17.66 19.85
CA THR A 223 -3.31 18.46 18.62
C THR A 223 -3.99 17.76 17.45
N LEU A 224 -4.69 18.53 16.62
CA LEU A 224 -5.16 18.08 15.30
C LEU A 224 -4.14 18.53 14.25
N ARG A 225 -3.80 17.65 13.30
CA ARG A 225 -2.87 17.96 12.21
C ARG A 225 -3.44 17.44 10.90
N VAL A 226 -3.28 18.20 9.81
CA VAL A 226 -3.73 17.80 8.47
C VAL A 226 -2.55 17.52 7.55
N HIS A 227 -2.75 16.63 6.59
CA HIS A 227 -1.78 16.24 5.57
C HIS A 227 -2.49 16.06 4.24
N SER A 228 -1.96 16.64 3.17
CA SER A 228 -2.60 16.57 1.86
C SER A 228 -2.55 15.17 1.21
N LYS A 229 -1.55 14.36 1.59
CA LYS A 229 -1.29 13.02 1.04
C LYS A 229 -0.68 12.10 2.09
N ILE A 230 -0.83 10.79 1.90
CA ILE A 230 -0.21 9.76 2.75
C ILE A 230 1.32 9.93 2.77
N LYS A 231 1.97 10.10 1.62
CA LYS A 231 3.40 10.39 1.53
C LYS A 231 3.88 11.50 2.48
N VAL A 232 3.15 12.61 2.51
CA VAL A 232 3.52 13.80 3.30
C VAL A 232 3.44 13.45 4.78
N PHE A 233 2.37 12.77 5.19
CA PHE A 233 2.21 12.27 6.55
C PHE A 233 3.33 11.29 6.93
N LEU A 234 3.57 10.27 6.11
CA LEU A 234 4.58 9.25 6.38
C LEU A 234 5.98 9.87 6.47
N LYS A 235 6.32 10.78 5.55
CA LYS A 235 7.58 11.52 5.60
C LYS A 235 7.71 12.35 6.87
N ALA A 236 6.66 13.09 7.25
CA ALA A 236 6.70 13.96 8.41
C ALA A 236 6.86 13.20 9.74
N LYS A 237 6.52 11.91 9.79
CA LYS A 237 6.56 11.09 11.02
C LYS A 237 7.64 10.03 11.04
N PHE A 238 7.94 9.47 9.88
CA PHE A 238 8.75 8.27 9.77
C PHE A 238 9.94 8.47 8.83
N ASP A 239 10.33 9.67 8.38
CA ASP A 239 11.42 9.85 7.37
C ASP A 239 12.71 9.05 7.72
N LEU A 240 13.15 9.11 8.98
CA LEU A 240 14.31 8.35 9.46
C LEU A 240 14.04 6.84 9.54
N GLU A 241 12.85 6.44 9.99
CA GLU A 241 12.43 5.04 10.09
C GLU A 241 12.14 4.41 8.72
N PHE A 242 11.80 5.24 7.74
CA PHE A 242 11.50 4.87 6.36
C PHE A 242 12.77 4.66 5.54
N GLU A 243 13.75 5.57 5.67
CA GLU A 243 15.05 5.40 5.04
C GLU A 243 15.81 4.22 5.67
N THR A 244 15.69 4.02 6.99
CA THR A 244 16.24 2.82 7.64
C THR A 244 15.52 1.55 7.20
N PHE A 245 14.18 1.51 7.16
CA PHE A 245 13.44 0.36 6.65
C PHE A 245 13.84 -0.01 5.22
N LYS A 246 13.95 0.99 4.31
CA LYS A 246 14.42 0.75 2.94
C LYS A 246 15.85 0.23 2.90
N ALA A 247 16.74 0.83 3.69
CA ALA A 247 18.13 0.42 3.76
C ALA A 247 18.29 -0.99 4.33
N GLU A 248 17.53 -1.35 5.37
CA GLU A 248 17.52 -2.67 5.99
C GLU A 248 16.94 -3.73 5.05
N LYS A 249 15.80 -3.46 4.41
CA LYS A 249 15.22 -4.36 3.40
C LYS A 249 16.20 -4.60 2.25
N GLN A 250 16.77 -3.54 1.67
CA GLN A 250 17.76 -3.68 0.59
C GLN A 250 19.05 -4.37 1.07
N ALA A 251 19.49 -4.12 2.31
CA ALA A 251 20.62 -4.81 2.90
C ALA A 251 20.35 -6.31 3.07
N ALA A 252 19.14 -6.70 3.47
CA ALA A 252 18.73 -8.11 3.57
C ALA A 252 18.68 -8.80 2.20
N ILE A 253 18.16 -8.11 1.16
CA ILE A 253 18.21 -8.60 -0.23
C ILE A 253 19.66 -8.82 -0.68
N ASN A 254 20.53 -7.83 -0.44
CA ASN A 254 21.95 -7.91 -0.78
C ASN A 254 22.65 -9.03 0.00
N ALA A 255 22.34 -9.19 1.29
CA ALA A 255 22.91 -10.25 2.13
C ALA A 255 22.57 -11.64 1.59
N LEU A 256 21.34 -11.83 1.10
CA LEU A 256 20.95 -13.07 0.43
C LEU A 256 21.70 -13.23 -0.90
N ALA A 257 21.64 -12.22 -1.76
CA ALA A 257 22.22 -12.25 -3.10
C ALA A 257 23.74 -12.51 -3.08
N PHE A 258 24.44 -11.95 -2.11
CA PHE A 258 25.89 -12.08 -1.94
C PHE A 258 26.28 -13.03 -0.80
N SER A 259 25.37 -13.88 -0.32
CA SER A 259 25.67 -14.87 0.72
C SER A 259 26.82 -15.78 0.29
N GLY A 260 27.84 -15.89 1.15
CA GLY A 260 29.10 -16.58 0.85
C GLY A 260 29.19 -18.01 1.38
N SER A 261 28.17 -18.45 2.12
CA SER A 261 28.07 -19.78 2.71
C SER A 261 26.61 -20.19 2.90
N PHE A 262 26.32 -21.49 2.97
CA PHE A 262 24.98 -21.99 3.26
C PHE A 262 24.40 -21.41 4.56
N ALA A 263 25.23 -21.35 5.62
CA ALA A 263 24.81 -20.76 6.89
C ALA A 263 24.40 -19.29 6.74
N SER A 264 25.18 -18.48 6.01
CA SER A 264 24.79 -17.09 5.72
C SER A 264 23.55 -16.97 4.84
N THR A 265 23.29 -17.94 3.96
CA THR A 265 22.07 -17.96 3.15
C THR A 265 20.83 -18.17 4.02
N HIS A 266 20.85 -19.15 4.94
CA HIS A 266 19.74 -19.34 5.89
C HIS A 266 19.52 -18.11 6.77
N THR A 267 20.58 -17.50 7.29
CA THR A 267 20.48 -16.26 8.07
C THR A 267 19.85 -15.15 7.25
N ALA A 268 20.31 -14.93 6.02
CA ALA A 268 19.79 -13.88 5.15
C ALA A 268 18.31 -14.11 4.78
N ILE A 269 17.88 -15.36 4.57
CA ILE A 269 16.46 -15.69 4.37
C ILE A 269 15.65 -15.34 5.63
N GLY A 270 16.14 -15.70 6.82
CA GLY A 270 15.49 -15.35 8.08
C GLY A 270 15.36 -13.84 8.30
N GLU A 271 16.40 -13.08 7.95
CA GLU A 271 16.40 -11.60 8.01
C GLU A 271 15.49 -10.97 6.95
N LEU A 272 15.33 -11.60 5.79
CA LEU A 272 14.50 -11.09 4.71
C LEU A 272 13.01 -11.45 4.90
N GLN A 273 12.71 -12.49 5.67
CA GLN A 273 11.35 -12.99 5.91
C GLN A 273 10.34 -11.90 6.32
N PRO A 274 10.65 -10.98 7.26
CA PRO A 274 9.72 -9.93 7.66
C PRO A 274 9.38 -8.96 6.53
N TYR A 275 10.28 -8.81 5.56
CA TYR A 275 10.13 -7.86 4.46
C TYR A 275 9.40 -8.44 3.24
N VAL A 276 9.13 -9.74 3.19
CA VAL A 276 8.60 -10.44 1.99
C VAL A 276 7.33 -9.79 1.46
N GLU A 277 6.39 -9.39 2.33
CA GLU A 277 5.14 -8.75 1.91
C GLU A 277 5.31 -7.30 1.44
N TYR A 278 6.46 -6.69 1.71
CA TYR A 278 6.81 -5.30 1.37
C TYR A 278 7.78 -5.21 0.18
N LEU A 279 8.07 -6.34 -0.47
CA LEU A 279 8.89 -6.36 -1.68
C LEU A 279 8.14 -5.76 -2.87
N GLU A 280 8.91 -5.08 -3.72
CA GLU A 280 8.50 -4.50 -4.98
C GLU A 280 8.76 -5.48 -6.14
N PRO A 281 8.04 -5.36 -7.28
CA PRO A 281 8.17 -6.25 -8.43
C PRO A 281 9.62 -6.52 -8.91
N ASN A 282 10.46 -5.49 -8.90
CA ASN A 282 11.88 -5.56 -9.24
C ASN A 282 12.71 -6.27 -8.18
N GLU A 283 12.37 -6.14 -6.90
CA GLU A 283 13.06 -6.82 -5.79
C GLU A 283 12.75 -8.32 -5.78
N TYR A 284 11.51 -8.72 -6.09
CA TYR A 284 11.18 -10.15 -6.32
C TYR A 284 12.02 -10.74 -7.47
N LEU A 285 12.21 -9.98 -8.55
CA LEU A 285 13.07 -10.37 -9.66
C LEU A 285 14.54 -10.48 -9.23
N GLU A 286 15.04 -9.52 -8.46
CA GLU A 286 16.40 -9.52 -7.93
C GLU A 286 16.67 -10.78 -7.07
N ILE A 287 15.75 -11.12 -6.17
CA ILE A 287 15.84 -12.33 -5.32
C ILE A 287 15.78 -13.62 -6.15
N ALA A 288 14.93 -13.65 -7.20
CA ALA A 288 14.85 -14.79 -8.11
C ALA A 288 16.14 -14.95 -8.95
N GLN A 289 16.74 -13.85 -9.40
CA GLN A 289 18.01 -13.86 -10.11
C GLN A 289 19.17 -14.25 -9.19
N ALA A 290 19.15 -13.84 -7.93
CA ALA A 290 20.13 -14.28 -6.94
C ALA A 290 20.19 -15.82 -6.83
N ALA A 291 19.04 -16.51 -6.85
CA ALA A 291 19.01 -17.98 -6.81
C ALA A 291 19.67 -18.65 -8.03
N LEU A 292 19.69 -18.00 -9.19
CA LEU A 292 20.35 -18.51 -10.39
C LEU A 292 21.85 -18.20 -10.40
N ASN A 293 22.21 -17.04 -9.87
CA ASN A 293 23.57 -16.50 -9.97
C ASN A 293 24.45 -16.84 -8.77
N ASN A 294 23.86 -17.19 -7.63
CA ASN A 294 24.58 -17.57 -6.41
C ASN A 294 24.49 -19.08 -6.17
N ASN A 295 25.61 -19.78 -6.35
CA ASN A 295 25.72 -21.22 -6.15
C ASN A 295 25.35 -21.67 -4.73
N GLN A 296 25.52 -20.81 -3.72
CA GLN A 296 25.14 -21.15 -2.34
C GLN A 296 23.64 -21.38 -2.26
N ILE A 297 22.84 -20.45 -2.80
CA ILE A 297 21.38 -20.54 -2.85
C ILE A 297 20.95 -21.72 -3.74
N PHE A 298 21.56 -21.85 -4.92
CA PHE A 298 21.23 -22.90 -5.88
C PHE A 298 21.39 -24.31 -5.29
N TRP A 299 22.48 -24.58 -4.56
CA TRP A 299 22.78 -25.91 -4.04
C TRP A 299 21.90 -26.35 -2.87
N ILE A 300 21.43 -25.41 -2.06
CA ILE A 300 20.58 -25.70 -0.89
C ILE A 300 19.10 -25.44 -1.15
N GLY A 301 18.70 -25.27 -2.42
CA GLY A 301 17.31 -24.92 -2.73
C GLY A 301 16.28 -25.97 -2.36
N SER A 302 16.71 -27.20 -2.05
CA SER A 302 15.85 -28.25 -1.49
C SER A 302 15.68 -28.20 0.03
N ASP A 303 16.47 -27.38 0.73
CA ASP A 303 16.37 -27.22 2.17
C ASP A 303 15.02 -26.59 2.52
N SER A 304 14.42 -27.04 3.63
CA SER A 304 13.00 -26.79 3.93
C SER A 304 12.66 -25.30 3.94
N ASP A 305 13.43 -24.49 4.66
CA ASP A 305 13.22 -23.05 4.81
C ASP A 305 13.50 -22.29 3.51
N VAL A 306 14.55 -22.67 2.78
CA VAL A 306 14.91 -22.09 1.48
C VAL A 306 13.82 -22.37 0.45
N ALA A 307 13.37 -23.62 0.34
CA ALA A 307 12.30 -24.02 -0.58
C ALA A 307 10.97 -23.33 -0.23
N GLU A 308 10.62 -23.25 1.04
CA GLU A 308 9.42 -22.54 1.51
C GLU A 308 9.48 -21.04 1.18
N PHE A 309 10.61 -20.39 1.44
CA PHE A 309 10.82 -18.99 1.09
C PHE A 309 10.63 -18.75 -0.42
N TYR A 310 11.31 -19.51 -1.27
CA TYR A 310 11.21 -19.33 -2.72
C TYR A 310 9.83 -19.70 -3.30
N LYS A 311 9.07 -20.58 -2.64
CA LYS A 311 7.65 -20.81 -2.99
C LYS A 311 6.78 -19.56 -2.80
N LEU A 312 7.14 -18.67 -1.87
CA LEU A 312 6.45 -17.38 -1.67
C LEU A 312 6.91 -16.33 -2.69
N ILE A 313 8.19 -16.32 -3.05
CA ILE A 313 8.81 -15.33 -3.93
C ILE A 313 8.44 -15.55 -5.41
N LEU A 314 8.65 -16.77 -5.93
CA LEU A 314 8.56 -17.05 -7.37
C LEU A 314 7.20 -16.72 -8.01
N PRO A 315 6.04 -16.94 -7.34
CA PRO A 315 4.74 -16.54 -7.90
C PRO A 315 4.56 -15.02 -8.07
N LYS A 316 5.32 -14.20 -7.32
CA LYS A 316 5.23 -12.74 -7.31
C LYS A 316 6.22 -12.07 -8.29
N VAL A 317 7.08 -12.83 -8.95
CA VAL A 317 7.99 -12.33 -10.00
C VAL A 317 7.17 -11.88 -11.23
N PRO A 318 7.41 -10.67 -11.78
CA PRO A 318 6.63 -10.16 -12.90
C PRO A 318 6.70 -11.06 -14.16
N ALA A 319 5.56 -11.27 -14.82
CA ALA A 319 5.51 -12.08 -16.02
C ALA A 319 6.35 -11.46 -17.15
N GLY A 320 7.16 -12.29 -17.83
CA GLY A 320 7.98 -11.88 -18.97
C GLY A 320 9.31 -11.22 -18.63
N THR A 321 9.67 -11.09 -17.35
CA THR A 321 11.00 -10.58 -16.92
C THR A 321 12.06 -11.67 -16.82
N MET A 322 11.65 -12.94 -16.82
CA MET A 322 12.53 -14.11 -16.86
C MET A 322 12.15 -15.02 -18.04
N THR A 323 13.13 -15.71 -18.60
CA THR A 323 12.93 -16.70 -19.65
C THR A 323 12.21 -17.95 -19.13
N ALA A 324 11.62 -18.72 -20.05
CA ALA A 324 10.96 -19.98 -19.70
C ALA A 324 11.94 -20.97 -19.07
N ASP A 325 13.19 -20.99 -19.54
CA ASP A 325 14.24 -21.91 -19.06
C ASP A 325 14.71 -21.54 -17.65
N GLU A 326 14.88 -20.24 -17.37
CA GLU A 326 15.21 -19.76 -16.02
C GLU A 326 14.10 -20.11 -15.02
N MET A 327 12.84 -19.88 -15.37
CA MET A 327 11.70 -20.22 -14.52
C MET A 327 11.54 -21.74 -14.33
N ALA A 328 11.81 -22.54 -15.36
CA ALA A 328 11.81 -23.99 -15.25
C ALA A 328 12.93 -24.49 -14.32
N THR A 329 14.10 -23.86 -14.40
CA THR A 329 15.25 -24.16 -13.54
C THR A 329 14.92 -23.85 -12.08
N LEU A 330 14.41 -22.66 -11.78
CA LEU A 330 13.99 -22.28 -10.42
C LEU A 330 12.92 -23.22 -9.85
N LYS A 331 11.91 -23.59 -10.64
CA LYS A 331 10.88 -24.55 -10.20
C LYS A 331 11.47 -25.93 -9.87
N LYS A 332 12.47 -26.39 -10.64
CA LYS A 332 13.13 -27.67 -10.38
C LYS A 332 13.92 -27.66 -9.07
N ILE A 333 14.53 -26.53 -8.74
CA ILE A 333 15.33 -26.35 -7.53
C ILE A 333 14.44 -26.31 -6.28
N PHE A 334 13.41 -25.45 -6.27
CA PHE A 334 12.63 -25.14 -5.06
C PHE A 334 11.29 -25.91 -4.96
N ASN A 335 10.93 -26.69 -5.98
CA ASN A 335 9.75 -27.56 -5.97
C ASN A 335 10.04 -28.92 -6.64
N PRO A 336 10.99 -29.70 -6.11
CA PRO A 336 11.33 -30.99 -6.68
C PRO A 336 10.12 -31.94 -6.55
N VAL A 337 9.70 -32.53 -7.67
CA VAL A 337 8.77 -33.67 -7.66
C VAL A 337 9.49 -34.83 -6.96
N PRO A 338 8.87 -35.52 -5.98
CA PRO A 338 9.52 -36.65 -5.32
C PRO A 338 9.93 -37.68 -6.36
N SER A 339 11.19 -38.10 -6.33
CA SER A 339 11.72 -39.16 -7.17
C SER A 339 10.93 -40.44 -6.92
N VAL A 340 10.24 -40.93 -7.94
CA VAL A 340 9.75 -42.31 -7.91
C VAL A 340 10.98 -43.20 -7.98
N ASP A 341 11.28 -43.91 -6.90
CA ASP A 341 12.31 -44.95 -6.89
C ASP A 341 11.92 -46.04 -7.90
N ILE A 342 12.52 -45.99 -9.10
CA ILE A 342 12.53 -47.11 -10.04
C ILE A 342 13.71 -48.01 -9.64
N ILE A 343 13.62 -48.63 -8.46
CA ILE A 343 14.45 -49.77 -8.09
C ILE A 343 13.51 -50.82 -7.50
N GLY A 344 13.02 -51.72 -8.34
CA GLY A 344 12.21 -52.84 -7.87
C GLY A 344 11.30 -53.53 -8.88
N LEU A 345 11.62 -53.57 -10.18
CA LEU A 345 10.84 -54.35 -11.17
C LEU A 345 11.72 -54.97 -12.27
N LEU A 346 12.92 -55.41 -11.89
CA LEU A 346 13.65 -56.46 -12.59
C LEU A 346 14.15 -57.44 -11.52
N ASP A 347 13.28 -58.40 -11.19
CA ASP A 347 13.62 -59.78 -10.86
C ASP A 347 12.35 -60.64 -10.97
#